data_AF-A0A067SAW7-F1
#
_entry.id   AF-A0A067SAW7-F1
#
_cell.length_a   1.000
_cell.length_b   1.000
_cell.length_c   1.000
_cell.angle_alpha   90.00
_cell.angle_beta   90.00
_cell.angle_gamma   90.00
#
_symmetry.space_group_name_H-M   'P 1'
#
loop_
_entity.id
_entity.type
_entity.pdbx_description
1 polymer ?
#
loop_
_entity_poly.entity_id
_entity_poly.type
_entity_poly.pdbx_seq_one_letter_code
_entity_poly.pdbx_strand_id
1 'polypeptide(L)'
;MRRYRLDWRHDMRCWRDLHGVEPLSTGTPPASTGGYLQPASGKTTFTMYSGCNMPACGKAATGYTAAINQLAFGSAPGIGPGDACGRCFALTANADPYSPAYAGPFSSIVVKVTDLCPVQGNQQFCGQTKSTPNNSFGAPFHFDICEDTGGSAAFFPSGHGALSGTFTEVSCSQWSGSDGGALWTGACLSGDTSANWPSGVGNCAVLKIHKLRKT
;
A
#
# COMPACT_ATOMS: atom_id res chain seq x y z
N MET A 1 -38.17 -43.03 -14.14
CA MET A 1 -37.61 -42.59 -12.84
C MET A 1 -36.22 -43.21 -12.67
N ARG A 2 -35.15 -42.41 -12.72
CA ARG A 2 -33.81 -42.78 -12.25
C ARG A 2 -33.28 -41.60 -11.42
N ARG A 3 -32.99 -41.84 -10.15
CA ARG A 3 -32.45 -40.83 -9.22
C ARG A 3 -30.94 -40.74 -9.41
N TYR A 4 -30.43 -39.52 -9.57
CA TYR A 4 -29.01 -39.19 -9.44
C TYR A 4 -28.71 -38.90 -7.96
N ARG A 5 -27.61 -39.44 -7.44
CA ARG A 5 -27.02 -39.10 -6.15
C ARG A 5 -25.62 -38.56 -6.44
N LEU A 6 -25.39 -37.29 -6.17
CA LEU A 6 -24.06 -36.65 -6.23
C LEU A 6 -23.40 -36.85 -4.88
N ASP A 7 -22.28 -37.57 -4.85
CA ASP A 7 -21.42 -37.71 -3.67
C ASP A 7 -20.23 -36.77 -3.82
N TRP A 8 -20.11 -35.83 -2.88
CA TRP A 8 -19.03 -34.88 -2.74
C TRP A 8 -17.98 -35.48 -1.80
N ARG A 9 -16.82 -35.89 -2.31
CA ARG A 9 -15.55 -36.00 -1.58
C ARG A 9 -14.48 -36.62 -2.48
N HIS A 10 -13.49 -35.82 -2.84
CA HIS A 10 -12.08 -36.13 -3.20
C HIS A 10 -11.54 -34.76 -3.65
N ASP A 11 -10.75 -34.03 -2.86
CA ASP A 11 -9.33 -34.32 -2.70
C ASP A 11 -8.76 -33.57 -1.46
N MET A 12 -8.51 -34.30 -0.36
CA MET A 12 -7.80 -33.82 0.84
C MET A 12 -6.54 -34.66 1.01
N ARG A 13 -5.57 -34.51 0.10
CA ARG A 13 -4.28 -35.23 0.15
C ARG A 13 -3.06 -34.30 0.10
N CYS A 14 -3.08 -33.25 0.93
CA CYS A 14 -1.88 -32.48 1.24
C CYS A 14 -1.80 -32.06 2.72
N TRP A 15 -2.50 -32.74 3.63
CA TRP A 15 -2.69 -32.29 5.02
C TRP A 15 -2.31 -33.30 6.11
N ARG A 16 -1.50 -34.30 5.79
CA ARG A 16 -0.98 -35.24 6.79
C ARG A 16 0.34 -35.79 6.29
N ASP A 17 1.41 -35.15 6.72
CA ASP A 17 2.55 -35.79 7.38
C ASP A 17 3.56 -34.71 7.78
N LEU A 18 4.15 -34.88 8.98
CA LEU A 18 5.10 -34.01 9.69
C LEU A 18 4.50 -32.97 10.66
N HIS A 19 3.71 -33.44 11.63
CA HIS A 19 3.72 -32.84 12.97
C HIS A 19 4.89 -33.45 13.76
N GLY A 20 5.86 -32.59 14.10
CA GLY A 20 6.99 -32.95 14.94
C GLY A 20 7.82 -31.74 15.36
N VAL A 21 7.18 -30.63 15.73
CA VAL A 21 7.76 -29.54 16.54
C VAL A 21 6.62 -28.64 17.07
N GLU A 22 6.51 -28.54 18.39
CA GLU A 22 5.71 -27.53 19.10
C GLU A 22 6.32 -26.12 18.98
N PRO A 23 5.57 -25.03 19.24
CA PRO A 23 5.72 -23.77 18.53
C PRO A 23 6.73 -22.83 19.19
N LEU A 24 7.79 -22.48 18.46
CA LEU A 24 8.53 -21.24 18.70
C LEU A 24 7.86 -20.11 17.90
N SER A 25 7.10 -19.30 18.63
CA SER A 25 6.60 -17.98 18.23
C SER A 25 7.76 -17.05 17.85
N THR A 26 8.17 -17.01 16.57
CA THR A 26 8.96 -15.92 15.94
C THR A 26 8.86 -15.93 14.41
N GLY A 27 7.67 -16.21 13.85
CA GLY A 27 7.48 -16.22 12.40
C GLY A 27 7.51 -14.81 11.80
N THR A 28 8.69 -14.34 11.36
CA THR A 28 8.81 -13.17 10.48
C THR A 28 7.91 -13.38 9.27
N PRO A 29 6.95 -12.48 8.98
CA PRO A 29 6.11 -12.57 7.79
C PRO A 29 6.99 -12.65 6.53
N PRO A 30 6.55 -13.29 5.44
CA PRO A 30 7.35 -13.36 4.22
C PRO A 30 7.73 -11.94 3.82
N ALA A 31 9.03 -11.65 3.91
CA ALA A 31 9.56 -10.33 3.61
C ALA A 31 9.17 -9.99 2.18
N SER A 32 8.74 -8.74 1.95
CA SER A 32 8.56 -8.26 0.59
C SER A 32 9.83 -8.55 -0.23
N THR A 33 9.66 -8.92 -1.49
CA THR A 33 10.80 -9.17 -2.37
C THR A 33 11.59 -7.87 -2.53
N GLY A 34 12.91 -7.91 -2.35
CA GLY A 34 13.78 -6.73 -2.50
C GLY A 34 13.98 -5.91 -1.22
N GLY A 35 13.46 -6.36 -0.06
CA GLY A 35 13.70 -5.76 1.25
C GLY A 35 12.96 -4.44 1.50
N TYR A 36 11.85 -4.23 0.81
CA TYR A 36 10.91 -3.15 1.11
C TYR A 36 10.16 -3.44 2.43
N LEU A 37 9.62 -2.41 3.06
CA LEU A 37 8.84 -2.55 4.28
C LEU A 37 7.36 -2.40 3.93
N GLN A 38 6.62 -3.50 3.92
CA GLN A 38 5.24 -3.55 3.40
C GLN A 38 4.31 -4.35 4.33
N PRO A 39 4.08 -3.90 5.58
CA PRO A 39 3.05 -4.48 6.43
C PRO A 39 1.67 -3.92 6.07
N ALA A 40 0.61 -4.69 6.34
CA ALA A 40 -0.77 -4.25 6.14
C ALA A 40 -1.24 -3.17 7.13
N SER A 41 -0.48 -2.84 8.18
CA SER A 41 -0.87 -1.79 9.12
C SER A 41 0.35 -1.20 9.83
N GLY A 42 0.24 0.04 10.29
CA GLY A 42 1.32 0.67 11.05
C GLY A 42 1.06 2.13 11.40
N LYS A 43 2.06 2.73 12.07
CA LYS A 43 2.11 4.17 12.32
C LYS A 43 2.61 4.90 11.08
N THR A 44 2.06 6.07 10.80
CA THR A 44 2.42 6.84 9.60
C THR A 44 2.33 8.34 9.85
N THR A 45 2.90 9.09 8.92
CA THR A 45 2.60 10.53 8.74
C THR A 45 1.77 10.72 7.47
N PHE A 46 1.18 11.90 7.36
CA PHE A 46 0.33 12.30 6.24
C PHE A 46 0.66 13.73 5.81
N THR A 47 0.76 13.97 4.51
CA THR A 47 0.72 15.30 3.89
C THR A 47 -0.24 15.27 2.71
N MET A 48 -0.31 16.36 1.96
CA MET A 48 -1.04 16.43 0.71
C MET A 48 -0.17 16.97 -0.43
N TYR A 49 -0.51 16.56 -1.66
CA TYR A 49 0.12 17.05 -2.88
C TYR A 49 -0.89 17.22 -4.01
N SER A 50 -0.57 18.11 -4.95
CA SER A 50 -1.33 18.34 -6.18
C SER A 50 -0.65 17.65 -7.38
N GLY A 51 -1.40 17.37 -8.44
CA GLY A 51 -0.87 16.86 -9.71
C GLY A 51 -0.73 15.33 -9.78
N CYS A 52 -1.74 14.58 -9.31
CA CYS A 52 -1.70 13.11 -9.27
C CYS A 52 -2.24 12.42 -10.54
N ASN A 53 -2.33 13.14 -11.65
CA ASN A 53 -2.85 12.64 -12.93
C ASN A 53 -1.83 11.83 -13.74
N MET A 54 -0.53 11.91 -13.40
CA MET A 54 0.55 11.14 -14.04
C MET A 54 1.39 10.35 -13.01
N PRO A 55 0.79 9.44 -12.24
CA PRO A 55 1.46 8.88 -11.07
C PRO A 55 2.37 7.69 -11.43
N ALA A 56 3.27 7.32 -10.52
CA ALA A 56 4.31 6.30 -10.72
C ALA A 56 3.79 4.88 -10.97
N CYS A 57 2.56 4.55 -10.59
CA CYS A 57 1.93 3.29 -10.98
C CYS A 57 1.47 3.26 -12.45
N GLY A 58 1.44 4.41 -13.12
CA GLY A 58 1.10 4.55 -14.53
C GLY A 58 -0.40 4.56 -14.83
N LYS A 59 -1.25 4.61 -13.80
CA LYS A 59 -2.69 4.81 -13.90
C LYS A 59 -3.11 5.76 -12.78
N ALA A 60 -3.79 6.85 -13.13
CA ALA A 60 -4.53 7.65 -12.15
C ALA A 60 -5.81 6.91 -11.72
N ALA A 61 -6.58 7.48 -10.80
CA ALA A 61 -7.91 7.00 -10.43
C ALA A 61 -8.80 8.19 -10.03
N THR A 62 -10.13 8.01 -10.09
CA THR A 62 -11.10 9.09 -9.78
C THR A 62 -11.44 9.22 -8.29
N GLY A 63 -11.22 8.15 -7.51
CA GLY A 63 -11.40 8.17 -6.06
C GLY A 63 -10.20 8.77 -5.32
N TYR A 64 -10.25 8.80 -4.00
CA TYR A 64 -9.11 9.29 -3.20
C TYR A 64 -7.86 8.46 -3.45
N THR A 65 -6.78 9.13 -3.81
CA THR A 65 -5.50 8.51 -4.11
C THR A 65 -4.40 9.04 -3.20
N ALA A 66 -3.34 8.27 -3.05
CA ALA A 66 -2.15 8.70 -2.33
C ALA A 66 -0.87 8.19 -3.00
N ALA A 67 0.21 8.94 -2.77
CA ALA A 67 1.56 8.44 -2.89
C ALA A 67 1.96 7.77 -1.56
N ILE A 68 2.71 6.67 -1.60
CA ILE A 68 3.30 6.07 -0.39
C ILE A 68 4.83 6.20 -0.44
N ASN A 69 5.49 6.31 0.72
CA ASN A 69 6.95 6.44 0.76
C ASN A 69 7.66 5.28 0.06
N GLN A 70 8.78 5.59 -0.59
CA GLN A 70 9.52 4.65 -1.45
C GLN A 70 9.81 3.28 -0.83
N LEU A 71 10.14 3.24 0.46
CA LEU A 71 10.43 2.00 1.17
C LEU A 71 9.21 1.07 1.27
N ALA A 72 7.99 1.61 1.21
CA ALA A 72 6.74 0.86 1.17
C ALA A 72 6.14 0.77 -0.24
N PHE A 73 6.48 1.69 -1.15
CA PHE A 73 5.99 1.66 -2.53
C PHE A 73 6.42 0.37 -3.25
N GLY A 74 7.66 -0.07 -3.04
CA GLY A 74 8.19 -1.30 -3.66
C GLY A 74 8.90 -1.08 -4.99
N SER A 75 9.26 0.16 -5.33
CA SER A 75 10.00 0.53 -6.54
C SER A 75 10.74 1.85 -6.33
N ALA A 76 11.56 2.26 -7.30
CA ALA A 76 12.29 3.52 -7.31
C ALA A 76 11.87 4.39 -8.52
N PRO A 77 12.15 5.71 -8.51
CA PRO A 77 11.82 6.59 -9.63
C PRO A 77 12.29 6.04 -10.98
N GLY A 78 11.42 6.06 -11.99
CA GLY A 78 11.70 5.59 -13.35
C GLY A 78 11.74 4.06 -13.55
N ILE A 79 11.59 3.25 -12.49
CA ILE A 79 11.67 1.78 -12.59
C ILE A 79 10.34 1.13 -12.98
N GLY A 80 9.21 1.80 -12.69
CA GLY A 80 7.85 1.31 -12.91
C GLY A 80 7.10 1.09 -11.59
N PRO A 81 5.94 0.40 -11.63
CA PRO A 81 5.06 0.27 -10.48
C PRO A 81 5.69 -0.64 -9.42
N GLY A 82 5.50 -0.31 -8.16
CA GLY A 82 5.83 -1.18 -7.03
C GLY A 82 4.64 -2.03 -6.58
N ASP A 83 4.86 -2.88 -5.58
CA ASP A 83 3.81 -3.76 -5.05
C ASP A 83 2.66 -3.02 -4.35
N ALA A 84 2.89 -1.77 -3.94
CA ALA A 84 1.86 -0.93 -3.34
C ALA A 84 0.78 -0.49 -4.34
N CYS A 85 1.08 -0.54 -5.64
CA CYS A 85 0.21 -0.01 -6.68
C CYS A 85 -1.16 -0.69 -6.72
N GLY A 86 -2.20 0.10 -6.45
CA GLY A 86 -3.60 -0.32 -6.47
C GLY A 86 -4.14 -0.79 -5.13
N ARG A 87 -3.31 -0.98 -4.11
CA ARG A 87 -3.76 -1.38 -2.77
C ARG A 87 -4.55 -0.25 -2.10
N CYS A 88 -5.55 -0.63 -1.32
CA CYS A 88 -6.41 0.32 -0.60
C CYS A 88 -6.12 0.33 0.90
N PHE A 89 -6.06 1.52 1.48
CA PHE A 89 -5.73 1.71 2.90
C PHE A 89 -6.73 2.65 3.56
N ALA A 90 -7.28 2.24 4.69
CA ALA A 90 -7.94 3.11 5.64
C ALA A 90 -6.88 3.91 6.39
N LEU A 91 -6.86 5.22 6.21
CA LEU A 91 -5.98 6.16 6.89
C LEU A 91 -6.76 6.83 8.03
N THR A 92 -6.14 6.99 9.19
CA THR A 92 -6.74 7.68 10.34
C THR A 92 -5.73 8.64 10.95
N ALA A 93 -6.07 9.93 10.99
CA ALA A 93 -5.29 10.93 11.71
C ALA A 93 -5.62 10.92 13.21
N ASN A 94 -4.65 11.24 14.06
CA ASN A 94 -4.87 11.42 15.49
C ASN A 94 -3.96 12.44 16.18
N ALA A 95 -3.01 13.05 15.45
CA ALA A 95 -2.17 14.12 15.97
C ALA A 95 -1.62 15.01 14.85
N ASP A 96 -1.38 16.29 15.15
CA ASP A 96 -0.59 17.21 14.33
C ASP A 96 0.83 17.33 14.94
N PRO A 97 1.88 16.86 14.24
CA PRO A 97 3.25 16.93 14.76
C PRO A 97 3.80 18.37 14.88
N TYR A 98 3.22 19.34 14.18
CA TYR A 98 3.56 20.76 14.29
C TYR A 98 2.74 21.50 15.34
N SER A 99 1.55 20.97 15.68
CA SER A 99 0.67 21.52 16.71
C SER A 99 0.30 20.47 17.77
N PRO A 100 1.24 20.03 18.64
CA PRO A 100 1.01 18.89 19.53
C PRO A 100 -0.16 19.05 20.53
N ALA A 101 -0.61 20.29 20.78
CA ALA A 101 -1.76 20.58 21.63
C ALA A 101 -3.11 20.53 20.89
N TYR A 102 -3.11 20.41 19.55
CA TYR A 102 -4.33 20.30 18.76
C TYR A 102 -5.00 18.94 18.97
N ALA A 103 -6.24 18.96 19.44
CA ALA A 103 -6.98 17.75 19.82
C ALA A 103 -7.95 17.25 18.73
N GLY A 104 -7.93 17.85 17.55
CA GLY A 104 -8.85 17.53 16.44
C GLY A 104 -9.88 18.63 16.16
N PRO A 105 -10.83 18.39 15.24
CA PRO A 105 -11.23 17.07 14.74
C PRO A 105 -10.18 16.36 13.88
N PHE A 106 -10.22 15.02 13.90
CA PHE A 106 -9.44 14.16 13.01
C PHE A 106 -10.40 13.27 12.21
N SER A 107 -10.00 12.91 10.99
CA SER A 107 -10.81 12.13 10.05
C SER A 107 -10.16 10.80 9.68
N SER A 108 -10.97 9.92 9.10
CA SER A 108 -10.53 8.71 8.42
C SER A 108 -11.03 8.69 6.98
N ILE A 109 -10.19 8.22 6.06
CA ILE A 109 -10.56 8.01 4.66
C ILE A 109 -10.00 6.68 4.16
N VAL A 110 -10.54 6.16 3.05
CA VAL A 110 -9.92 5.04 2.32
C VAL A 110 -9.31 5.61 1.04
N VAL A 111 -8.01 5.38 0.85
CA VAL A 111 -7.27 5.77 -0.37
C VAL A 111 -6.84 4.54 -1.15
N LYS A 112 -6.70 4.69 -2.46
CA LYS A 112 -5.94 3.75 -3.32
C LYS A 112 -4.55 4.31 -3.57
N VAL A 113 -3.49 3.52 -3.35
CA VAL A 113 -2.13 3.96 -3.68
C VAL A 113 -1.93 3.90 -5.18
N THR A 114 -1.64 5.05 -5.79
CA THR A 114 -1.36 5.17 -7.23
C THR A 114 0.02 5.72 -7.51
N ASP A 115 0.71 6.26 -6.50
CA ASP A 115 1.94 7.02 -6.71
C ASP A 115 3.05 6.71 -5.69
N LEU A 116 4.24 7.20 -6.01
CA LEU A 116 5.46 7.10 -5.24
C LEU A 116 5.79 8.45 -4.62
N CYS A 117 5.99 8.48 -3.30
CA CYS A 117 6.71 9.58 -2.65
C CYS A 117 8.20 9.18 -2.51
N PRO A 118 9.11 9.71 -3.37
CA PRO A 118 10.49 9.27 -3.40
C PRO A 118 11.28 9.80 -2.20
N VAL A 119 12.35 9.08 -1.82
CA VAL A 119 13.29 9.54 -0.77
C VAL A 119 13.91 10.88 -1.15
N GLN A 120 14.35 11.02 -2.40
CA GLN A 120 14.99 12.22 -2.90
C GLN A 120 13.96 13.36 -2.99
N GLY A 121 14.24 14.48 -2.31
CA GLY A 121 13.38 15.66 -2.31
C GLY A 121 12.32 15.68 -1.20
N ASN A 122 12.07 14.55 -0.54
CA ASN A 122 11.04 14.41 0.50
C ASN A 122 11.60 13.82 1.80
N GLN A 123 12.86 14.14 2.14
CA GLN A 123 13.59 13.50 3.24
C GLN A 123 12.87 13.59 4.58
N GLN A 124 12.14 14.68 4.81
CA GLN A 124 11.41 14.91 6.06
C GLN A 124 10.30 13.87 6.31
N PHE A 125 9.60 13.45 5.26
CA PHE A 125 8.40 12.63 5.35
C PHE A 125 8.57 11.23 4.72
N CYS A 126 9.22 11.16 3.56
CA CYS A 126 9.43 9.93 2.77
C CYS A 126 10.88 9.45 2.76
N GLY A 127 11.73 9.99 3.65
CA GLY A 127 13.16 9.68 3.73
C GLY A 127 13.50 8.30 4.31
N GLN A 128 12.51 7.43 4.56
CA GLN A 128 12.74 6.11 5.12
C GLN A 128 13.57 5.25 4.16
N THR A 129 14.56 4.55 4.72
CA THR A 129 15.41 3.58 4.04
C THR A 129 15.53 2.31 4.88
N LYS A 130 16.14 1.24 4.34
CA LYS A 130 16.35 0.01 5.12
C LYS A 130 17.22 0.23 6.37
N SER A 131 18.22 1.13 6.29
CA SER A 131 19.11 1.43 7.39
C SER A 131 18.55 2.50 8.34
N THR A 132 17.68 3.38 7.84
CA THR A 132 17.02 4.43 8.62
C THR A 132 15.52 4.36 8.35
N PRO A 133 14.79 3.44 9.00
CA PRO A 133 13.43 3.09 8.61
C PRO A 133 12.38 4.12 9.01
N ASN A 134 12.75 5.18 9.73
CA ASN A 134 11.82 6.21 10.20
C ASN A 134 12.15 7.56 9.56
N ASN A 135 11.12 8.36 9.31
CA ASN A 135 11.28 9.75 8.87
C ASN A 135 11.58 10.70 10.04
N SER A 136 11.65 12.01 9.77
CA SER A 136 12.01 13.03 10.77
C SER A 136 10.99 13.15 11.92
N PHE A 137 9.79 12.59 11.77
CA PHE A 137 8.77 12.52 12.81
C PHE A 137 8.68 11.14 13.49
N GLY A 138 9.65 10.26 13.24
CA GLY A 138 9.70 8.93 13.84
C GLY A 138 8.71 7.92 13.24
N ALA A 139 8.10 8.23 12.09
CA ALA A 139 7.13 7.34 11.45
C ALA A 139 7.79 6.47 10.37
N PRO A 140 7.52 5.15 10.36
CA PRO A 140 8.08 4.23 9.37
C PRO A 140 7.42 4.32 7.99
N PHE A 141 6.25 4.96 7.93
CA PHE A 141 5.48 5.13 6.71
C PHE A 141 5.06 6.58 6.52
N HIS A 142 4.73 6.90 5.28
CA HIS A 142 4.12 8.15 4.93
C HIS A 142 3.17 7.98 3.75
N PHE A 143 2.01 8.63 3.82
CA PHE A 143 1.05 8.76 2.74
C PHE A 143 0.90 10.24 2.37
N ASP A 144 1.21 10.57 1.12
CA ASP A 144 0.98 11.90 0.57
C ASP A 144 -0.34 11.87 -0.21
N ILE A 145 -1.38 12.50 0.32
CA ILE A 145 -2.76 12.34 -0.14
C ILE A 145 -3.03 13.33 -1.27
N CYS A 146 -3.54 12.85 -2.41
CA CYS A 146 -3.78 13.72 -3.55
C CYS A 146 -4.91 14.72 -3.28
N GLU A 147 -4.66 15.99 -3.55
CA GLU A 147 -5.64 17.07 -3.48
C GLU A 147 -6.66 17.01 -4.62
N ASP A 148 -6.20 16.68 -5.83
CA ASP A 148 -7.00 16.75 -7.06
C ASP A 148 -8.25 15.86 -7.03
N THR A 149 -8.21 14.75 -6.28
CA THR A 149 -9.32 13.80 -6.13
C THR A 149 -10.18 14.06 -4.88
N GLY A 150 -9.88 15.12 -4.12
CA GLY A 150 -10.63 15.54 -2.92
C GLY A 150 -10.26 14.78 -1.64
N GLY A 151 -9.27 13.89 -1.68
CA GLY A 151 -8.87 13.10 -0.51
C GLY A 151 -8.29 13.96 0.61
N SER A 152 -7.47 14.95 0.26
CA SER A 152 -6.88 15.87 1.23
C SER A 152 -7.95 16.69 1.96
N ALA A 153 -8.92 17.24 1.23
CA ALA A 153 -10.00 18.05 1.77
C ALA A 153 -10.91 17.27 2.74
N ALA A 154 -11.04 15.96 2.54
CA ALA A 154 -11.78 15.08 3.45
C ALA A 154 -10.97 14.69 4.70
N PHE A 155 -9.64 14.76 4.64
CA PHE A 155 -8.76 14.23 5.68
C PHE A 155 -8.17 15.31 6.59
N PHE A 156 -7.70 16.41 6.02
CA PHE A 156 -6.97 17.46 6.73
C PHE A 156 -7.90 18.59 7.17
N PRO A 157 -7.99 18.88 8.48
CA PRO A 157 -8.63 20.10 8.97
C PRO A 157 -7.93 21.35 8.42
N SER A 158 -8.69 22.42 8.22
CA SER A 158 -8.12 23.71 7.78
C SER A 158 -7.01 24.17 8.72
N GLY A 159 -5.84 24.52 8.16
CA GLY A 159 -4.66 24.94 8.91
C GLY A 159 -3.75 23.79 9.38
N HIS A 160 -4.13 22.53 9.15
CA HIS A 160 -3.39 21.35 9.60
C HIS A 160 -2.97 20.48 8.41
N GLY A 161 -1.94 20.92 7.67
CA GLY A 161 -1.53 20.28 6.41
C GLY A 161 -0.58 19.07 6.55
N ALA A 162 -0.15 18.75 7.76
CA ALA A 162 0.60 17.55 8.05
C ALA A 162 0.07 16.91 9.34
N LEU A 163 -0.14 15.61 9.31
CA LEU A 163 -0.70 14.85 10.43
C LEU A 163 0.12 13.58 10.66
N SER A 164 -0.12 12.95 11.80
CA SER A 164 0.32 11.59 12.10
C SER A 164 -0.84 10.74 12.57
N GLY A 165 -0.67 9.44 12.49
CA GLY A 165 -1.69 8.48 12.90
C GLY A 165 -1.38 7.07 12.40
N THR A 166 -2.41 6.39 11.90
CA THR A 166 -2.32 4.98 11.53
C THR A 166 -2.89 4.71 10.15
N PHE A 167 -2.45 3.61 9.56
CA PHE A 167 -3.08 3.04 8.38
C PHE A 167 -3.40 1.56 8.62
N THR A 168 -4.39 1.06 7.89
CA THR A 168 -4.71 -0.36 7.79
C THR A 168 -5.14 -0.66 6.36
N GLU A 169 -4.51 -1.64 5.73
CA GLU A 169 -4.88 -2.14 4.41
C GLU A 169 -6.27 -2.78 4.50
N VAL A 170 -7.11 -2.44 3.54
CA VAL A 170 -8.51 -2.90 3.46
C VAL A 170 -8.79 -3.38 2.05
N SER A 171 -9.85 -4.18 1.90
CA SER A 171 -10.37 -4.50 0.58
C SER A 171 -10.72 -3.22 -0.17
N CYS A 172 -10.34 -3.12 -1.45
CA CYS A 172 -10.73 -2.00 -2.30
C CYS A 172 -12.24 -1.91 -2.55
N SER A 173 -13.05 -2.88 -2.11
CA SER A 173 -14.51 -2.71 -2.00
C SER A 173 -14.92 -1.57 -1.05
N GLN A 174 -14.04 -1.14 -0.15
CA GLN A 174 -14.27 0.02 0.73
C GLN A 174 -13.84 1.34 0.08
N TRP A 175 -13.14 1.30 -1.04
CA TRP A 175 -12.71 2.48 -1.77
C TRP A 175 -13.73 2.82 -2.86
N SER A 176 -14.11 4.10 -2.96
CA SER A 176 -15.01 4.58 -4.01
C SER A 176 -14.20 5.25 -5.12
N GLY A 177 -14.42 4.82 -6.37
CA GLY A 177 -13.79 5.41 -7.55
C GLY A 177 -13.66 4.42 -8.69
N SER A 178 -12.91 4.83 -9.71
CA SER A 178 -12.55 3.98 -10.85
C SER A 178 -11.13 4.27 -11.30
N ASP A 179 -10.45 3.24 -11.79
CA ASP A 179 -9.12 3.37 -12.37
C ASP A 179 -9.18 4.16 -13.69
N GLY A 180 -8.19 5.01 -13.92
CA GLY A 180 -7.93 5.61 -15.22
C GLY A 180 -7.31 4.61 -16.22
N GLY A 181 -7.13 5.08 -17.46
CA GLY A 181 -6.40 4.33 -18.49
C GLY A 181 -4.91 4.17 -18.15
N ALA A 182 -4.27 3.16 -18.74
CA ALA A 182 -2.82 3.00 -18.68
C ALA A 182 -2.13 4.13 -19.45
N LEU A 183 -1.20 4.82 -18.79
CA LEU A 183 -0.41 5.92 -19.36
C LEU A 183 0.80 5.40 -20.16
N TRP A 184 1.24 4.18 -19.86
CA TRP A 184 2.38 3.52 -20.51
C TRP A 184 2.32 2.00 -20.36
N THR A 185 3.03 1.29 -21.22
CA THR A 185 3.15 -0.17 -21.18
C THR A 185 3.82 -0.62 -19.89
N GLY A 186 3.12 -1.45 -19.11
CA GLY A 186 3.58 -1.94 -17.80
C GLY A 186 2.98 -1.19 -16.61
N ALA A 187 2.13 -0.19 -16.86
CA ALA A 187 1.33 0.44 -15.80
C ALA A 187 0.46 -0.60 -15.09
N CYS A 188 0.31 -0.47 -13.77
CA CYS A 188 -0.34 -1.50 -12.97
C CYS A 188 -1.00 -0.92 -11.71
N LEU A 189 -2.22 -1.37 -11.43
CA LEU A 189 -2.94 -1.16 -10.16
C LEU A 189 -3.55 -2.49 -9.65
N SER A 190 -2.96 -3.63 -10.01
CA SER A 190 -3.48 -4.98 -9.65
C SER A 190 -3.42 -5.30 -8.16
N GLY A 191 -2.85 -4.43 -7.32
CA GLY A 191 -2.95 -4.55 -5.87
C GLY A 191 -4.39 -4.46 -5.37
N ASP A 192 -5.32 -3.92 -6.16
CA ASP A 192 -6.71 -3.71 -5.79
C ASP A 192 -7.54 -4.99 -5.58
N THR A 193 -7.07 -6.10 -6.16
CA THR A 193 -7.68 -7.43 -6.11
C THR A 193 -6.82 -8.43 -5.35
N SER A 194 -5.69 -7.98 -4.80
CA SER A 194 -4.75 -8.81 -4.04
C SER A 194 -5.21 -8.97 -2.59
N ALA A 195 -4.82 -10.09 -1.96
CA ALA A 195 -4.90 -10.18 -0.51
C ALA A 195 -3.99 -9.14 0.15
N ASN A 196 -4.38 -8.67 1.34
CA ASN A 196 -3.58 -7.74 2.13
C ASN A 196 -2.16 -8.29 2.35
N TRP A 197 -1.19 -7.40 2.50
CA TRP A 197 0.15 -7.81 2.91
C TRP A 197 0.13 -8.56 4.25
N PRO A 198 1.02 -9.55 4.43
CA PRO A 198 2.04 -10.04 3.51
C PRO A 198 1.54 -11.20 2.62
N SER A 199 0.24 -11.56 2.69
CA SER A 199 -0.28 -12.80 2.10
C SER A 199 -0.56 -12.70 0.60
N GLY A 200 -0.65 -11.50 0.04
CA GLY A 200 -0.69 -11.24 -1.41
C GLY A 200 0.48 -10.39 -1.88
N VAL A 201 1.16 -10.80 -2.94
CA VAL A 201 2.06 -9.93 -3.74
C VAL A 201 1.23 -9.36 -4.88
N GLY A 202 1.22 -8.05 -5.03
CA GLY A 202 0.62 -7.40 -6.18
C GLY A 202 1.36 -7.81 -7.45
N ASN A 203 0.64 -8.26 -8.47
CA ASN A 203 1.23 -8.70 -9.74
C ASN A 203 2.06 -7.59 -10.46
N CYS A 204 2.03 -6.35 -9.96
CA CYS A 204 2.81 -5.22 -10.43
C CYS A 204 4.33 -5.43 -10.29
N ALA A 205 4.80 -6.16 -9.27
CA ALA A 205 6.24 -6.37 -9.04
C ALA A 205 6.89 -7.39 -10.00
N VAL A 206 6.10 -8.18 -10.74
CA VAL A 206 6.58 -9.39 -11.44
C VAL A 206 7.06 -9.12 -12.88
N LEU A 207 6.80 -7.93 -13.44
CA LEU A 207 7.02 -7.62 -14.86
C LEU A 207 8.50 -7.58 -15.33
N LYS A 208 9.50 -7.78 -14.46
CA LYS A 208 10.93 -7.79 -14.86
C LYS A 208 11.66 -9.13 -14.79
N ILE A 209 11.08 -10.18 -14.21
CA ILE A 209 11.83 -11.45 -14.03
C ILE A 209 11.86 -12.32 -15.31
N HIS A 210 11.06 -12.01 -16.34
CA HIS A 210 11.00 -12.83 -17.57
C HIS A 210 12.10 -12.57 -18.63
N LYS A 211 13.14 -11.77 -18.35
CA LYS A 211 14.22 -11.52 -19.32
C LYS A 211 15.63 -11.95 -18.87
N LEU A 212 15.73 -13.08 -18.18
CA LEU A 212 16.98 -13.83 -18.05
C LEU A 212 16.73 -15.31 -18.42
N ARG A 213 16.43 -15.57 -19.71
CA ARG A 213 16.72 -16.89 -20.28
C ARG A 213 18.16 -16.85 -20.82
N LYS A 214 18.93 -17.80 -20.28
CA LYS A 214 20.31 -18.14 -20.61
C LYS A 214 20.60 -18.04 -22.11
N THR A 215 21.69 -17.37 -22.46
CA THR A 215 22.57 -17.78 -23.57
C THR A 215 23.63 -18.68 -23.00
#